data_AF-A0A968XTR7-F1
#
_entry.id   AF-A0A968XTR7-F1
#
_cell.length_a   1.000
_cell.length_b   1.000
_cell.length_c   1.000
_cell.angle_alpha   90.00
_cell.angle_beta   90.00
_cell.angle_gamma   90.00
#
_symmetry.space_group_name_H-M   'P 1'
#
loop_
_entity.id
_entity.type
_entity.pdbx_description
1 polymer ?
#
loop_
_entity_poly.entity_id
_entity_poly.type
_entity_poly.pdbx_seq_one_letter_code
_entity_poly.pdbx_strand_id
1 'polypeptide(L)'
;MITVSITGRERLVRSLMHLRKSQTNSIVRQGLKSLARVAVRYIKAAVPHEYKQAKKCIAFKVKTSKKTGIQMTRVGAVGKQPDIVPRDDRPGVGLVKKTFHWFAIGTKDRKTKNGMTRGRMPAVLSGLVSSGSMAAEGEGREAMRATVKRGVDRAVHKAKRKR
;
A
#
# COMPACT_ATOMS: atom_id res chain seq x y z
N MET A 1 -15.92 38.97 -38.49
CA MET A 1 -15.79 37.85 -37.51
C MET A 1 -14.34 37.87 -37.02
N ILE A 2 -14.07 38.42 -35.83
CA ILE A 2 -12.69 38.61 -35.35
C ILE A 2 -12.27 37.37 -34.56
N THR A 3 -11.50 36.48 -35.21
CA THR A 3 -10.79 35.39 -34.53
C THR A 3 -9.55 35.94 -33.85
N VAL A 4 -9.67 36.28 -32.57
CA VAL A 4 -8.54 36.64 -31.71
C VAL A 4 -7.83 35.34 -31.28
N SER A 5 -6.70 35.02 -31.90
CA SER A 5 -5.83 33.91 -31.52
C SER A 5 -4.98 34.29 -30.30
N ILE A 6 -5.48 33.97 -29.10
CA ILE A 6 -4.75 34.20 -27.84
C ILE A 6 -3.64 33.16 -27.69
N THR A 7 -2.43 33.52 -28.10
CA THR A 7 -1.15 32.78 -27.93
C THR A 7 -0.78 32.51 -26.46
N GLY A 8 -1.48 33.10 -25.49
CA GLY A 8 -1.37 32.80 -24.05
C GLY A 8 -2.15 31.58 -23.55
N ARG A 9 -3.01 30.96 -24.37
CA ARG A 9 -3.89 29.86 -23.93
C ARG A 9 -3.15 28.56 -23.63
N GLU A 10 -2.02 28.24 -24.27
CA GLU A 10 -1.39 26.95 -24.04
C GLU A 10 -0.86 26.77 -22.61
N ARG A 11 -0.15 27.76 -22.06
CA ARG A 11 0.34 27.70 -20.67
C ARG A 11 -0.82 27.66 -19.67
N LEU A 12 -1.91 28.38 -19.96
CA LEU A 12 -3.09 28.46 -19.11
C LEU A 12 -3.92 27.16 -19.18
N VAL A 13 -4.09 26.60 -20.38
CA VAL A 13 -4.71 25.30 -20.64
C VAL A 13 -3.86 24.18 -20.02
N ARG A 14 -2.53 24.19 -20.16
CA ARG A 14 -1.62 23.25 -19.49
C ARG A 14 -1.70 23.38 -17.97
N SER A 15 -1.77 24.60 -17.43
CA SER A 15 -1.93 24.85 -15.99
C SER A 15 -3.29 24.37 -15.47
N LEU A 16 -4.37 24.59 -16.22
CA LEU A 16 -5.71 24.10 -15.89
C LEU A 16 -5.80 22.57 -15.99
N MET A 17 -5.19 21.98 -17.02
CA MET A 17 -5.04 20.53 -17.18
C MET A 17 -4.22 19.94 -16.02
N HIS A 18 -3.15 20.61 -15.59
CA HIS A 18 -2.33 20.18 -14.46
C HIS A 18 -3.06 20.31 -13.12
N LEU A 19 -3.82 21.38 -12.91
CA LEU A 19 -4.66 21.57 -11.73
C LEU A 19 -5.72 20.48 -11.64
N ARG A 20 -6.41 20.18 -12.74
CA ARG A 20 -7.37 19.08 -12.85
C ARG A 20 -6.70 17.74 -12.54
N LYS A 21 -5.53 17.46 -13.15
CA LYS A 21 -4.78 16.21 -12.92
C LYS A 21 -4.27 16.09 -11.48
N SER A 22 -3.81 17.18 -10.88
CA SER A 22 -3.31 17.22 -9.49
C SER A 22 -4.43 16.98 -8.48
N GLN A 23 -5.58 17.63 -8.66
CA GLN A 23 -6.74 17.41 -7.80
C GLN A 23 -7.29 16.00 -7.92
N THR A 24 -7.48 15.49 -9.15
CA THR A 24 -7.89 14.09 -9.38
C THR A 24 -6.90 13.12 -8.75
N ASN A 25 -5.60 13.34 -8.92
CA ASN A 25 -4.57 12.50 -8.31
C ASN A 25 -4.63 12.53 -6.79
N SER A 26 -4.92 13.67 -6.17
CA SER A 26 -5.07 13.79 -4.73
C SER A 26 -6.27 12.99 -4.22
N ILE A 27 -7.41 13.10 -4.89
CA ILE A 27 -8.65 12.38 -4.54
C ILE A 27 -8.45 10.87 -4.72
N VAL A 28 -7.91 10.42 -5.85
CA VAL A 28 -7.59 9.01 -6.12
C VAL A 28 -6.61 8.47 -5.08
N ARG A 29 -5.58 9.25 -4.71
CA ARG A 29 -4.62 8.85 -3.69
C ARG A 29 -5.28 8.66 -2.33
N GLN A 30 -6.26 9.48 -1.98
CA GLN A 30 -7.02 9.32 -0.74
C GLN A 30 -7.91 8.07 -0.76
N GLY A 31 -8.59 7.80 -1.88
CA GLY A 31 -9.37 6.56 -2.05
C GLY A 31 -8.51 5.30 -1.99
N LEU A 32 -7.33 5.33 -2.62
CA LEU A 32 -6.36 4.24 -2.54
C LEU A 32 -5.82 4.01 -1.11
N LYS A 33 -5.66 5.08 -0.33
CA LYS A 33 -5.29 4.98 1.09
C LYS A 33 -6.41 4.37 1.93
N SER A 34 -7.67 4.71 1.68
CA SER A 34 -8.79 4.14 2.46
C SER A 34 -8.94 2.65 2.20
N LEU A 35 -8.91 2.23 0.92
CA LEU A 35 -8.90 0.81 0.54
C LEU A 35 -7.76 0.05 1.23
N ALA A 36 -6.55 0.61 1.19
CA ALA A 36 -5.38 -0.05 1.75
C ALA A 36 -5.41 -0.14 3.29
N ARG A 37 -6.08 0.79 3.98
CA ARG A 37 -6.28 0.70 5.44
C ARG A 37 -7.18 -0.48 5.80
N VAL A 38 -8.27 -0.67 5.04
CA VAL A 38 -9.17 -1.81 5.21
C VAL A 38 -8.41 -3.12 4.98
N ALA A 39 -7.69 -3.24 3.86
CA ALA A 39 -6.88 -4.41 3.55
C ALA A 39 -5.84 -4.72 4.65
N VAL A 40 -5.12 -3.71 5.15
CA VAL A 40 -4.16 -3.90 6.26
C VAL A 40 -4.86 -4.40 7.53
N ARG A 41 -6.08 -3.93 7.84
CA ARG A 41 -6.83 -4.38 9.01
C ARG A 41 -7.17 -5.86 8.91
N TYR A 42 -7.70 -6.31 7.78
CA TYR A 42 -8.02 -7.73 7.55
C TYR A 42 -6.78 -8.62 7.60
N ILE A 43 -5.70 -8.22 6.93
CA ILE A 43 -4.45 -8.98 6.97
C ILE A 43 -3.90 -9.06 8.41
N LYS A 44 -3.96 -7.96 9.19
CA LYS A 44 -3.51 -7.97 10.60
C LYS A 44 -4.41 -8.80 11.51
N ALA A 45 -5.71 -8.87 11.23
CA ALA A 45 -6.65 -9.71 11.96
C ALA A 45 -6.34 -11.19 11.74
N ALA A 46 -6.00 -11.56 10.51
CA ALA A 46 -5.76 -12.93 10.12
C ALA A 46 -4.38 -13.47 10.58
N VAL A 47 -3.44 -12.59 10.96
CA VAL A 47 -2.15 -13.00 11.56
C VAL A 47 -2.38 -13.51 13.00
N PRO A 48 -1.89 -14.72 13.36
CA PRO A 48 -2.01 -15.26 14.71
C PRO A 48 -1.42 -14.33 15.79
N HIS A 49 -2.00 -14.35 16.98
CA HIS A 49 -1.63 -13.44 18.07
C HIS A 49 -0.17 -13.62 18.54
N GLU A 50 0.38 -14.82 18.41
CA GLU A 50 1.78 -15.14 18.72
C GLU A 50 2.78 -14.30 17.91
N TYR A 51 2.39 -13.88 16.70
CA TYR A 51 3.25 -13.11 15.80
C TYR A 51 2.97 -11.61 15.86
N LYS A 52 2.91 -11.01 17.06
CA LYS A 52 2.71 -9.56 17.24
C LYS A 52 3.72 -8.72 16.48
N GLN A 53 4.97 -9.16 16.40
CA GLN A 53 6.03 -8.47 15.65
C GLN A 53 5.76 -8.50 14.14
N ALA A 54 5.22 -9.61 13.61
CA ALA A 54 4.83 -9.72 12.22
C ALA A 54 3.72 -8.71 11.87
N LYS A 55 2.75 -8.48 12.77
CA LYS A 55 1.71 -7.46 12.58
C LYS A 55 2.29 -6.05 12.41
N LYS A 56 3.41 -5.72 13.06
CA LYS A 56 4.09 -4.41 12.93
C LYS A 56 4.71 -4.20 11.54
N CYS A 57 5.15 -5.28 10.90
CA CYS A 57 5.71 -5.25 9.55
C CYS A 57 4.65 -5.04 8.45
N ILE A 58 3.37 -5.30 8.75
CA ILE A 58 2.28 -5.19 7.79
C ILE A 58 1.75 -3.77 7.72
N ALA A 59 1.93 -3.15 6.56
CA ALA A 59 1.46 -1.80 6.27
C ALA A 59 1.11 -1.66 4.79
N PHE A 60 0.92 -0.42 4.34
CA PHE A 60 0.73 -0.11 2.93
C PHE A 60 1.60 1.07 2.51
N LYS A 61 1.92 1.13 1.22
CA LYS A 61 2.60 2.26 0.60
C LYS A 61 1.96 2.56 -0.76
N VAL A 62 1.48 3.79 -0.91
CA VAL A 62 1.00 4.29 -2.21
C VAL A 62 2.20 4.86 -2.97
N LYS A 63 2.43 4.35 -4.18
CA LYS A 63 3.47 4.83 -5.09
C LYS A 63 2.82 5.29 -6.38
N THR A 64 3.34 6.37 -6.94
CA THR A 64 3.02 6.79 -8.30
C THR A 64 4.13 6.32 -9.22
N SER A 65 3.78 5.61 -10.28
CA SER A 65 4.74 5.22 -11.32
C SER A 65 5.21 6.47 -12.07
N LYS A 66 6.52 6.68 -12.15
CA LYS A 66 7.09 7.82 -12.91
C LYS A 66 6.87 7.67 -14.42
N LYS A 67 6.88 6.44 -14.94
CA LYS A 67 6.74 6.16 -16.38
C LYS A 67 5.30 6.22 -16.86
N THR A 68 4.37 5.66 -16.09
CA THR A 68 2.96 5.53 -16.51
C THR A 68 2.03 6.54 -15.85
N GLY A 69 2.48 7.24 -14.80
CA GLY A 69 1.62 8.13 -14.01
C GLY A 69 0.55 7.42 -13.17
N ILE A 70 0.46 6.08 -13.27
CA ILE A 70 -0.52 5.26 -12.56
C ILE A 70 -0.18 5.24 -11.07
N GLN A 71 -1.19 5.47 -10.24
CA GLN A 71 -1.08 5.30 -8.80
C GLN A 71 -1.37 3.86 -8.42
N MET A 72 -0.46 3.24 -7.69
CA MET A 72 -0.57 1.87 -7.23
C MET A 72 -0.40 1.84 -5.71
N THR A 73 -1.17 0.99 -5.04
CA THR A 73 -0.99 0.74 -3.61
C THR A 73 -0.43 -0.64 -3.40
N ARG A 74 0.69 -0.71 -2.70
CA ARG A 74 1.26 -1.98 -2.22
C ARG A 74 0.84 -2.19 -0.79
N VAL A 75 0.25 -3.35 -0.50
CA VAL A 75 -0.10 -3.79 0.85
C VAL A 75 0.74 -5.02 1.19
N GLY A 76 1.31 -5.08 2.39
CA GLY A 76 2.16 -6.19 2.82
C GLY A 76 3.29 -5.75 3.75
N ALA A 77 4.46 -6.38 3.63
CA ALA A 77 5.64 -6.19 4.47
C ALA A 77 6.37 -4.83 4.26
N VAL A 78 5.62 -3.73 4.26
CA VAL A 78 6.12 -2.37 4.01
C VAL A 78 6.21 -1.51 5.28
N GLY A 79 5.81 -2.05 6.43
CA GLY A 79 5.77 -1.38 7.73
C GLY A 79 7.13 -1.09 8.37
N LYS A 80 7.09 -0.62 9.62
CA LYS A 80 8.29 -0.35 10.43
C LYS A 80 9.00 -1.69 10.72
N GLN A 81 10.32 -1.65 10.72
CA GLN A 81 11.12 -2.79 11.15
C GLN A 81 11.05 -2.84 12.69
N PRO A 82 10.64 -3.96 13.30
CA PRO A 82 10.72 -4.11 14.75
C PRO A 82 12.20 -4.14 15.15
N ASP A 83 12.50 -3.55 16.31
CA ASP A 83 13.84 -3.64 16.89
C ASP A 83 14.18 -5.11 17.12
N ILE A 84 15.41 -5.47 16.74
CA ILE A 84 15.92 -6.82 16.92
C ILE A 84 16.20 -6.94 18.41
N VAL A 85 15.28 -7.56 19.14
CA VAL A 85 15.59 -8.04 20.49
C VAL A 85 16.45 -9.29 20.29
N PRO A 86 17.73 -9.28 20.69
CA PRO A 86 18.56 -10.48 20.70
C PRO A 86 17.82 -11.55 21.50
N ARG A 87 17.75 -12.77 20.97
CA ARG A 87 17.34 -13.92 21.79
C ARG A 87 18.59 -14.38 22.49
N ASP A 88 18.65 -14.17 23.80
CA ASP A 88 19.84 -14.49 24.59
C ASP A 88 20.23 -15.98 24.47
N ASP A 89 19.25 -16.90 24.35
CA ASP A 89 19.53 -18.35 24.45
C ASP A 89 18.96 -19.26 23.35
N ARG A 90 18.41 -18.73 22.23
CA ARG A 90 17.82 -19.60 21.18
C ARG A 90 18.37 -19.34 19.78
N PRO A 91 18.90 -20.37 19.10
CA PRO A 91 19.30 -20.25 17.70
C PRO A 91 18.07 -19.96 16.83
N GLY A 92 18.09 -18.86 16.10
CA GLY A 92 17.02 -18.50 15.17
C GLY A 92 17.15 -17.08 14.65
N VAL A 93 16.75 -16.86 13.40
CA VAL A 93 16.69 -15.51 12.83
C VAL A 93 15.39 -14.86 13.29
N GLY A 94 15.48 -13.79 14.09
CA GLY A 94 14.32 -13.01 14.51
C GLY A 94 13.46 -12.54 13.31
N LEU A 95 12.17 -12.34 13.57
CA LEU A 95 11.21 -11.84 12.57
C LEU A 95 11.44 -10.35 12.31
N VAL A 96 12.32 -10.04 11.35
CA VAL A 96 12.62 -8.68 10.91
C VAL A 96 12.06 -8.43 9.51
N LYS A 97 11.94 -7.17 9.09
CA LYS A 97 11.45 -6.80 7.75
C LYS A 97 12.19 -7.51 6.61
N LYS A 98 13.51 -7.70 6.75
CA LYS A 98 14.34 -8.40 5.77
C LYS A 98 14.02 -9.90 5.71
N THR A 99 13.61 -10.54 6.80
CA THR A 99 13.36 -11.98 6.91
C THR A 99 11.86 -12.32 6.88
N PHE A 100 10.98 -11.32 6.93
CA PHE A 100 9.53 -11.47 6.88
C PHE A 100 9.05 -12.19 5.60
N HIS A 101 9.76 -12.02 4.48
CA HIS A 101 9.42 -12.75 3.26
C HIS A 101 9.56 -14.26 3.41
N TRP A 102 10.51 -14.75 4.23
CA TRP A 102 10.62 -16.16 4.60
C TRP A 102 9.46 -16.62 5.49
N PHE A 103 8.91 -15.74 6.33
CA PHE A 103 7.70 -16.03 7.10
C PHE A 103 6.44 -16.07 6.24
N ALA A 104 6.41 -15.27 5.16
CA ALA A 104 5.28 -15.23 4.25
C ALA A 104 5.27 -16.37 3.22
N ILE A 105 6.43 -16.71 2.66
CA ILE A 105 6.56 -17.66 1.54
C ILE A 105 7.13 -19.01 1.99
N GLY A 106 7.71 -19.06 3.20
CA GLY A 106 8.55 -20.17 3.64
C GLY A 106 9.94 -20.09 3.03
N THR A 107 10.83 -20.98 3.48
CA THR A 107 12.10 -21.25 2.81
C THR A 107 12.12 -22.67 2.27
N LYS A 108 12.95 -22.93 1.26
CA LYS A 108 13.41 -24.29 0.96
C LYS A 108 14.38 -24.77 2.05
N ASP A 109 14.74 -26.05 2.02
CA ASP A 109 15.81 -26.56 2.87
C ASP A 109 17.11 -25.82 2.62
N ARG A 110 17.69 -25.26 3.69
CA ARG A 110 18.94 -24.52 3.61
C ARG A 110 20.06 -25.41 4.10
N LYS A 111 21.12 -25.54 3.30
CA LYS A 111 22.38 -26.17 3.69
C LYS A 111 23.47 -25.11 3.83
N THR A 112 24.34 -25.24 4.82
CA THR A 112 25.57 -24.44 4.87
C THR A 112 26.55 -24.89 3.79
N LYS A 113 27.61 -24.10 3.56
CA LYS A 113 28.74 -24.52 2.71
C LYS A 113 29.34 -25.87 3.15
N ASN A 114 29.23 -26.19 4.44
CA ASN A 114 29.74 -27.42 5.04
C ASN A 114 28.69 -28.56 5.03
N GLY A 115 27.62 -28.44 4.24
CA GLY A 115 26.58 -29.48 4.08
C GLY A 115 25.57 -29.59 5.24
N MET A 116 25.76 -28.88 6.35
CA MET A 116 24.85 -28.94 7.50
C MET A 116 23.49 -28.31 7.18
N THR A 117 22.41 -29.05 7.44
CA THR A 117 21.03 -28.61 7.26
C THR A 117 20.67 -27.57 8.33
N ARG A 118 20.34 -26.35 7.93
CA ARG A 118 19.81 -25.28 8.81
C ARG A 118 18.29 -25.27 8.94
N GLY A 119 17.67 -26.35 8.49
CA GLY A 119 16.23 -26.58 8.52
C GLY A 119 15.44 -25.75 7.51
N ARG A 120 14.15 -26.04 7.48
CA ARG A 120 13.13 -25.37 6.66
C ARG A 120 12.30 -24.46 7.55
N MET A 121 12.00 -23.26 7.05
CA MET A 121 10.98 -22.41 7.66
C MET A 121 9.65 -22.62 6.93
N PRO A 122 8.58 -23.09 7.61
CA PRO A 122 7.27 -23.21 7.00
C PRO A 122 6.68 -21.83 6.66
N ALA A 123 5.86 -21.78 5.61
CA ALA A 123 5.19 -20.56 5.19
C ALA A 123 3.96 -20.31 6.09
N VAL A 124 4.06 -19.35 7.01
CA VAL A 124 3.00 -19.09 7.99
C VAL A 124 1.96 -18.10 7.45
N LEU A 125 2.36 -17.15 6.60
CA LEU A 125 1.44 -16.19 5.97
C LEU A 125 1.11 -16.51 4.50
N SER A 126 1.47 -17.71 4.03
CA SER A 126 1.09 -18.20 2.71
C SER A 126 -0.44 -18.18 2.59
N GLY A 127 -0.98 -17.51 1.57
CA GLY A 127 -2.43 -17.38 1.36
C GLY A 127 -3.16 -16.38 2.27
N LEU A 128 -2.57 -15.97 3.40
CA LEU A 128 -3.16 -15.01 4.35
C LEU A 128 -3.24 -13.59 3.80
N VAL A 129 -2.25 -13.17 3.02
CA VAL A 129 -2.27 -11.87 2.33
C VAL A 129 -3.33 -11.86 1.23
N SER A 130 -3.47 -12.95 0.49
CA SER A 130 -4.46 -13.08 -0.59
C SER A 130 -5.89 -13.15 -0.04
N SER A 131 -6.13 -14.02 0.95
CA SER A 131 -7.44 -14.14 1.62
C SER A 131 -7.84 -12.86 2.34
N GLY A 132 -6.92 -12.22 3.07
CA GLY A 132 -7.18 -10.94 3.71
C GLY A 132 -7.46 -9.80 2.73
N SER A 133 -6.87 -9.85 1.53
CA SER A 133 -7.15 -8.87 0.47
C SER A 133 -8.50 -9.11 -0.22
N MET A 134 -8.87 -10.37 -0.45
CA MET A 134 -10.18 -10.75 -0.99
C MET A 134 -11.31 -10.42 0.00
N ALA A 135 -11.13 -10.74 1.29
CA ALA A 135 -12.08 -10.41 2.33
C ALA A 135 -12.26 -8.88 2.49
N ALA A 136 -11.20 -8.11 2.24
CA ALA A 136 -11.23 -6.65 2.28
C ALA A 136 -11.80 -6.01 0.99
N GLU A 137 -12.10 -6.78 -0.05
CA GLU A 137 -12.44 -6.21 -1.35
C GLU A 137 -13.79 -5.49 -1.35
N GLY A 138 -14.81 -6.09 -0.72
CA GLY A 138 -16.14 -5.48 -0.59
C GLY A 138 -16.09 -4.18 0.20
N GLU A 139 -15.69 -4.25 1.47
CA GLU A 139 -15.62 -3.08 2.35
C GLU A 139 -14.57 -2.05 1.86
N GLY A 140 -13.46 -2.52 1.29
CA GLY A 140 -12.42 -1.66 0.73
C GLY A 140 -12.90 -0.85 -0.47
N ARG A 141 -13.72 -1.44 -1.34
CA ARG A 141 -14.36 -0.73 -2.47
C ARG A 141 -15.36 0.32 -1.99
N GLU A 142 -16.16 0.01 -0.98
CA GLU A 142 -17.09 0.97 -0.38
C GLU A 142 -16.37 2.14 0.28
N ALA A 143 -15.35 1.86 1.09
CA ALA A 143 -14.52 2.87 1.73
C ALA A 143 -13.79 3.76 0.71
N MET A 144 -13.34 3.18 -0.42
CA MET A 144 -12.77 3.93 -1.52
C MET A 144 -13.82 4.82 -2.19
N ARG A 145 -14.97 4.29 -2.56
CA ARG A 145 -16.08 5.04 -3.18
C ARG A 145 -16.51 6.21 -2.32
N ALA A 146 -16.73 6.00 -1.02
CA ALA A 146 -17.11 7.05 -0.09
C ALA A 146 -16.06 8.17 0.00
N THR A 147 -14.78 7.80 0.03
CA THR A 147 -13.67 8.77 0.11
C THR A 147 -13.53 9.57 -1.19
N VAL A 148 -13.64 8.90 -2.34
CA VAL A 148 -13.60 9.55 -3.65
C VAL A 148 -14.78 10.51 -3.81
N LYS A 149 -16.00 10.07 -3.47
CA LYS A 149 -17.22 10.91 -3.53
C LYS A 149 -17.04 12.19 -2.72
N ARG A 150 -16.65 12.08 -1.43
CA ARG A 150 -16.36 13.25 -0.59
C ARG A 150 -15.28 14.17 -1.18
N GLY A 151 -14.25 13.59 -1.80
CA GLY A 151 -13.19 14.35 -2.45
C GLY A 151 -13.69 15.15 -3.65
N VAL A 152 -14.56 14.55 -4.47
CA VAL A 152 -15.21 15.20 -5.61
C VAL A 152 -16.16 16.29 -5.13
N ASP A 153 -17.02 16.02 -4.14
CA ASP A 153 -17.98 16.99 -3.61
C ASP A 153 -17.26 18.24 -3.07
N ARG A 154 -16.15 18.05 -2.33
CA ARG A 154 -15.30 19.16 -1.87
C ARG A 154 -14.69 19.96 -3.01
N ALA A 155 -14.26 19.30 -4.08
CA ALA A 155 -13.71 19.99 -5.25
C ALA A 155 -14.79 20.81 -5.97
N VAL A 156 -16.00 20.27 -6.10
CA VAL A 156 -17.15 20.96 -6.70
C VAL A 156 -17.57 22.17 -5.86
N HIS A 157 -17.70 22.03 -4.54
CA HIS A 157 -18.01 23.15 -3.66
C HIS A 157 -16.95 24.26 -3.72
N LYS A 158 -15.67 23.89 -3.76
CA LYS A 158 -14.58 24.86 -3.89
C LYS A 158 -14.58 25.57 -5.24
N ALA A 159 -15.00 24.90 -6.31
CA ALA A 159 -15.16 25.51 -7.63
C ALA A 159 -16.36 26.48 -7.67
N LYS A 160 -17.49 26.11 -7.05
CA LYS A 160 -18.67 26.99 -6.94
C LYS A 160 -18.40 28.28 -6.16
N ARG A 161 -17.59 28.23 -5.09
CA ARG A 161 -17.21 29.41 -4.29
C ARG A 161 -16.24 30.39 -4.99
N LYS A 162 -15.65 30.00 -6.12
CA LYS A 162 -14.68 30.82 -6.87
C LYS A 162 -15.27 31.48 -8.11
N ARG A 163 -16.51 31.15 -8.47
CA ARG A 163 -17.33 31.88 -9.44
C ARG A 163 -18.18 32.89 -8.67
#